data_AF-A0A0Q4X2R0-F1
#
_entry.id   AF-A0A0Q4X2R0-F1
#
_cell.length_a   1.000
_cell.length_b   1.000
_cell.length_c   1.000
_cell.angle_alpha   90.00
_cell.angle_beta   90.00
_cell.angle_gamma   90.00
#
_symmetry.space_group_name_H-M   'P 1'
#
loop_
_entity.id
_entity.type
_entity.pdbx_description
1 polymer ?
#
loop_
_entity_poly.entity_id
_entity_poly.type
_entity_poly.pdbx_seq_one_letter_code
_entity_poly.pdbx_strand_id
1 'polypeptide(L)' 'MPDYADILDAVAGEERDAILRALAEDMLEVRSTRRPGLVKAERPADLARALGRDRRRARPVRLAS' A
#
# COMPACT_ATOMS: atom_id res chain seq x y z
N MET A 1 13.63 -2.67 -22.78
CA MET A 1 13.79 -2.08 -21.44
C MET A 1 13.99 -3.24 -20.50
N PRO A 2 15.15 -3.37 -19.86
CA PRO A 2 15.40 -4.45 -18.90
C PRO A 2 14.38 -4.39 -17.77
N ASP A 3 13.90 -5.54 -17.33
CA ASP A 3 13.02 -5.63 -16.19
C ASP A 3 13.81 -5.59 -14.86
N TYR A 4 13.10 -5.63 -13.74
CA TYR A 4 13.74 -5.52 -12.43
C TYR A 4 14.65 -6.72 -12.11
N ALA A 5 14.32 -7.92 -12.60
CA ALA A 5 15.14 -9.10 -12.43
C ALA A 5 16.42 -9.01 -13.27
N ASP A 6 16.32 -8.49 -14.50
CA ASP A 6 17.47 -8.24 -15.37
C ASP A 6 18.49 -7.28 -14.73
N ILE A 7 18.02 -6.27 -13.99
CA ILE A 7 18.88 -5.33 -13.26
C ILE A 7 19.56 -6.00 -12.06
N LEU A 8 18.84 -6.84 -11.32
CA LEU A 8 19.41 -7.55 -10.17
C LEU A 8 20.40 -8.64 -10.57
N ASP A 9 20.21 -9.28 -11.73
CA ASP A 9 21.12 -10.29 -12.25
C ASP A 9 22.38 -9.67 -12.89
N ALA A 10 22.27 -8.43 -13.39
CA ALA A 10 23.40 -7.66 -13.89
C ALA A 10 24.33 -7.12 -12.78
N VAL A 11 23.84 -7.08 -11.54
CA VAL A 11 24.53 -6.51 -10.38
C VAL A 11 24.96 -7.63 -9.42
N ALA A 12 26.26 -7.78 -9.17
CA ALA A 12 26.80 -8.82 -8.29
C ALA A 12 27.19 -8.28 -6.90
N GLY A 13 26.99 -9.09 -5.86
CA GLY A 13 27.53 -8.84 -4.52
C GLY A 13 26.89 -7.66 -3.78
N GLU A 14 27.73 -6.80 -3.20
CA GLU A 14 27.32 -5.73 -2.27
C GLU A 14 26.35 -4.69 -2.89
N GLU A 15 26.48 -4.43 -4.18
CA GLU A 15 25.61 -3.47 -4.88
C GLU A 15 24.16 -4.00 -4.98
N ARG A 16 23.99 -5.32 -5.16
CA ARG A 16 22.67 -5.97 -5.13
C ARG A 16 22.05 -5.87 -3.73
N ASP A 17 22.85 -6.11 -2.71
CA ASP A 17 22.39 -6.03 -1.32
C ASP A 17 22.01 -4.60 -0.92
N ALA A 18 22.73 -3.60 -1.42
CA ALA A 18 22.38 -2.19 -1.23
C ALA A 18 21.04 -1.83 -1.89
N ILE A 19 20.81 -2.29 -3.13
CA ILE A 19 19.54 -2.09 -3.84
C ILE A 19 18.38 -2.76 -3.09
N LEU A 20 18.56 -4.00 -2.64
CA LEU A 20 17.53 -4.72 -1.91
C LEU A 20 17.22 -4.07 -0.55
N ARG A 21 18.23 -3.53 0.13
CA ARG A 21 18.05 -2.79 1.37
C ARG A 21 17.27 -1.49 1.15
N ALA A 22 17.65 -0.70 0.16
CA ALA A 22 16.94 0.52 -0.21
C ALA A 22 15.47 0.24 -0.57
N LEU A 23 15.23 -0.81 -1.38
CA LEU A 23 13.86 -1.22 -1.72
C LEU A 23 13.06 -1.64 -0.48
N ALA A 24 13.67 -2.38 0.44
CA ALA A 24 13.00 -2.80 1.67
C ALA A 24 12.61 -1.60 2.54
N GLU A 25 13.49 -0.59 2.63
CA GLU A 25 13.22 0.67 3.34
C GLU A 25 12.04 1.44 2.71
N ASP A 26 12.03 1.59 1.39
CA ASP A 26 10.93 2.24 0.65
C ASP A 26 9.59 1.51 0.85
N MET A 27 9.59 0.18 0.81
CA MET A 27 8.38 -0.62 1.03
C MET A 27 7.85 -0.48 2.46
N LEU A 28 8.74 -0.36 3.46
CA LEU A 28 8.35 -0.09 4.84
C LEU A 28 7.75 1.31 4.98
N GLU A 29 8.31 2.31 4.31
CA GLU A 29 7.77 3.66 4.29
C GLU A 29 6.36 3.68 3.68
N VAL A 30 6.17 3.05 2.52
CA VAL A 30 4.87 2.93 1.85
C VAL A 30 3.85 2.19 2.72
N ARG A 31 4.28 1.15 3.44
CA ARG A 31 3.41 0.40 4.37
C ARG A 31 2.97 1.26 5.55
N SER A 32 3.82 2.16 6.02
CA SER A 32 3.54 3.05 7.15
C SER A 32 2.63 4.23 6.77
N THR A 33 2.62 4.64 5.50
CA THR A 33 1.82 5.77 5.04
C THR A 33 0.37 5.35 4.83
N ARG A 34 -0.52 5.89 5.67
CA ARG A 34 -1.97 5.72 5.50
C ARG A 34 -2.43 6.52 4.28
N ARG A 35 -2.57 5.84 3.13
CA ARG A 35 -3.02 6.48 1.88
C ARG A 35 -4.53 6.75 1.90
N PRO A 36 -4.98 8.00 1.68
CA PRO A 36 -6.40 8.31 1.53
C PRO A 36 -7.02 7.46 0.42
N GLY A 37 -8.16 6.82 0.70
CA GLY A 37 -8.88 5.98 -0.28
C GLY A 37 -8.41 4.52 -0.37
N LEU A 38 -7.34 4.12 0.34
CA LEU A 38 -6.94 2.72 0.46
C LEU A 38 -7.27 2.17 1.86
N VAL A 39 -7.75 0.93 1.89
CA VAL A 39 -8.11 0.23 3.13
C VAL A 39 -7.37 -1.10 3.19
N LYS A 40 -6.76 -1.40 4.33
CA LYS A 40 -6.20 -2.72 4.61
C LYS A 40 -7.34 -3.73 4.85
N ALA A 41 -7.43 -4.76 4.01
CA ALA A 41 -8.40 -5.83 4.11
C ALA A 41 -7.73 -7.18 3.79
N GLU A 42 -7.93 -8.19 4.63
CA GLU A 42 -7.41 -9.55 4.41
C GLU A 42 -8.48 -10.46 3.83
N ARG A 43 -9.76 -10.15 4.07
CA ARG A 43 -10.92 -10.83 3.49
C ARG A 43 -11.88 -9.84 2.84
N PRO A 44 -12.68 -10.26 1.85
CA PRO A 44 -13.69 -9.41 1.23
C PRO A 44 -14.65 -8.75 2.24
N ALA A 45 -14.97 -9.44 3.34
CA ALA A 45 -15.83 -8.91 4.41
C ALA A 45 -15.20 -7.70 5.15
N ASP A 46 -13.88 -7.64 5.27
CA ASP A 46 -13.18 -6.53 5.93
C ASP A 46 -13.32 -5.25 5.12
N LEU A 47 -13.21 -5.37 3.79
CA LEU A 47 -13.42 -4.27 2.86
C LEU A 47 -14.86 -3.75 2.94
N ALA A 48 -15.86 -4.64 2.92
CA ALA A 48 -17.26 -4.25 3.05
C ALA A 48 -17.54 -3.52 4.38
N ARG A 49 -16.92 -3.96 5.47
CA ARG A 49 -17.05 -3.34 6.79
C ARG A 49 -16.43 -1.95 6.85
N ALA A 50 -15.23 -1.79 6.28
CA ALA A 50 -14.52 -0.52 6.25
C ALA A 50 -15.21 0.50 5.34
N LEU A 51 -15.48 0.12 4.07
CA LEU A 51 -16.18 1.00 3.12
C LEU A 51 -17.61 1.31 3.56
N GLY A 52 -18.30 0.36 4.19
CA GLY A 52 -19.63 0.58 4.77
C GLY A 52 -19.61 1.59 5.92
N ARG A 53 -18.57 1.61 6.75
CA ARG A 53 -18.38 2.66 7.77
C ARG A 53 -18.10 4.02 7.14
N ASP A 54 -17.19 4.07 6.17
CA ASP A 54 -16.80 5.34 5.54
C ASP A 54 -17.96 5.97 4.77
N ARG A 55 -18.77 5.17 4.07
CA ARG A 55 -20.01 5.65 3.43
C ARG A 55 -21.03 6.19 4.43
N ARG A 56 -21.17 5.59 5.61
CA ARG A 56 -22.06 6.11 6.67
C ARG A 56 -21.54 7.40 7.27
N ARG A 57 -20.23 7.54 7.42
CA ARG A 57 -19.57 8.75 7.94
C ARG A 57 -19.60 9.90 6.93
N ALA A 58 -19.50 9.59 5.64
CA ALA A 58 -19.56 10.54 4.53
C ALA A 58 -20.99 10.91 4.13
N ARG A 59 -22.01 10.16 4.61
CA ARG A 59 -23.41 10.54 4.41
C ARG A 59 -23.66 11.77 5.30
N PRO A 60 -23.85 12.98 4.73
CA PRO A 60 -24.33 14.09 5.54
C PRO A 60 -25.65 13.64 6.15
N VAL A 61 -25.80 13.88 7.46
CA VAL A 61 -27.06 13.67 8.17
C VAL A 61 -28.07 14.68 7.61
N ARG A 62 -28.56 14.43 6.39
CA ARG A 62 -29.81 14.99 5.91
C ARG A 62 -30.89 14.27 6.69
N LEU A 63 -31.15 14.76 7.90
CA LEU A 63 -32.38 14.57 8.68
C LEU A 63 -32.23 15.33 10.00
N ALA A 64 -32.63 16.60 9.96
CA ALA A 64 -33.37 17.28 11.03
C ALA A 64 -33.94 18.57 10.41
N SER A 65 -35.10 18.43 9.77
CA SER A 65 -36.08 19.49 9.54
C SER A 65 -37.32 19.13 10.33
#